data_AF-A0A3A9BN42-F1
#
_entry.id   AF-A0A3A9BN42-F1
#
_cell.length_a   1.000
_cell.length_b   1.000
_cell.length_c   1.000
_cell.angle_alpha   90.00
_cell.angle_beta   90.00
_cell.angle_gamma   90.00
#
_symmetry.space_group_name_H-M   'P 1'
#
loop_
_entity.id
_entity.type
_entity.pdbx_description
1 polymer ?
#
loop_
_entity_poly.entity_id
_entity_poly.type
_entity_poly.pdbx_seq_one_letter_code
_entity_poly.pdbx_strand_id
1 'polypeptide(L)'
;MKKKLCSIVCLCSLVSIMLCACGKEEQGNPIRLPAREGIVSIGVSDGDKYAMSPNTEVEATKFIDEFLSMLRDMEITSQQSVNDVPVNKDFITININCDGVAGTTLFYYVDKKTEYVEQPYQGIYKPAPALGNCITEMLASADNTPLMAAFRASVIETNDDSIIVKPVDGSLELNSADKFHVSNKENLELQIGDLVEISYNGEIMESYPAQLGEVYEITVIEQTEANAMWDRIPMVRIDGKLYYYIVN
;
A
#
# COMPACT_ATOMS: atom_id res chain seq x y z
N MET A 1 -18.38 29.50 80.71
CA MET A 1 -18.12 28.18 80.07
C MET A 1 -18.87 28.14 78.74
N LYS A 2 -18.13 28.29 77.63
CA LYS A 2 -18.02 27.34 76.50
C LYS A 2 -19.33 27.18 75.69
N LYS A 3 -19.48 27.97 74.62
CA LYS A 3 -19.17 27.59 73.23
C LYS A 3 -19.88 26.29 72.82
N LYS A 4 -20.93 26.38 71.98
CA LYS A 4 -21.21 25.49 70.82
C LYS A 4 -22.58 25.87 70.23
N LEU A 5 -22.67 26.94 69.44
CA LEU A 5 -23.79 27.08 68.49
C LEU A 5 -23.43 27.97 67.29
N CYS A 6 -22.16 27.93 66.84
CA CYS A 6 -21.71 28.63 65.64
C CYS A 6 -21.13 27.64 64.60
N SER A 7 -21.58 26.37 64.64
CA SER A 7 -20.99 25.26 63.87
C SER A 7 -21.93 24.64 62.83
N ILE A 8 -23.04 25.30 62.47
CA ILE A 8 -24.01 24.80 61.48
C ILE A 8 -24.20 25.80 60.32
N VAL A 9 -23.27 26.74 60.14
CA VAL A 9 -23.21 27.61 58.94
C VAL A 9 -21.88 27.45 58.18
N CYS A 10 -20.98 26.59 58.66
CA CYS A 10 -19.66 26.36 58.07
C CYS A 10 -19.49 24.97 57.42
N LEU A 11 -20.57 24.22 57.20
CA LEU A 11 -20.51 22.85 56.67
C LEU A 11 -21.32 22.61 55.39
N CYS A 12 -21.79 23.68 54.74
CA CYS A 12 -22.50 23.61 53.45
C CYS A 12 -21.83 24.41 52.33
N SER A 13 -20.64 24.98 52.55
CA SER A 13 -19.92 25.82 51.58
C SER A 13 -18.69 25.16 50.94
N LEU A 14 -18.49 23.85 51.11
CA LEU A 14 -17.26 23.16 50.65
C LEU A 14 -17.49 21.87 49.86
N VAL A 15 -18.68 21.64 49.30
CA VAL A 15 -18.92 20.48 48.39
C VAL A 15 -19.56 20.94 47.08
N SER A 16 -19.01 22.00 46.51
CA SER A 16 -19.15 22.34 45.09
C SER A 16 -17.77 22.54 44.49
N ILE A 17 -16.83 21.65 44.83
CA ILE A 17 -15.63 21.46 44.00
C ILE A 17 -16.18 20.85 42.71
N MET A 18 -16.53 21.74 41.77
CA MET A 18 -16.57 21.42 40.35
C MET A 18 -15.30 20.62 40.07
N LEU A 19 -15.48 19.32 39.87
CA LEU A 19 -14.52 18.49 39.19
C LEU A 19 -14.42 19.07 37.77
N CYS A 20 -13.65 20.14 37.62
CA CYS A 20 -12.82 20.28 36.43
C CYS A 20 -11.88 19.08 36.48
N ALA A 21 -12.41 17.92 36.06
CA ALA A 21 -11.61 16.95 35.37
C ALA A 21 -11.10 17.68 34.13
N CYS A 22 -10.02 18.44 34.29
CA CYS A 22 -9.01 18.51 33.27
C CYS A 22 -8.52 17.06 33.14
N GLY A 23 -9.32 16.25 32.44
CA GLY A 23 -8.77 15.08 31.77
C GLY A 23 -7.61 15.65 31.00
N LYS A 24 -6.40 15.21 31.33
CA LYS A 24 -5.29 15.40 30.40
C LYS A 24 -5.83 14.89 29.09
N GLU A 25 -6.02 15.76 28.11
CA GLU A 25 -6.29 15.29 26.75
C GLU A 25 -5.20 14.27 26.49
N GLU A 26 -5.59 13.00 26.29
CA GLU A 26 -4.63 11.98 25.92
C GLU A 26 -4.03 12.47 24.61
N GLN A 27 -2.83 13.04 24.70
CA GLN A 27 -2.07 13.44 23.54
C GLN A 27 -1.99 12.19 22.66
N GLY A 28 -2.57 12.27 21.45
CA GLY A 28 -2.69 11.12 20.56
C GLY A 28 -1.34 10.45 20.29
N ASN A 29 -1.36 9.28 19.67
CA ASN A 29 -0.10 8.60 19.38
C ASN A 29 0.66 9.34 18.28
N PRO A 30 2.00 9.52 18.39
CA PRO A 30 2.79 10.09 17.32
C PRO A 30 2.70 9.22 16.06
N ILE A 31 2.93 9.83 14.89
CA ILE A 31 3.01 9.08 13.63
C ILE A 31 4.09 7.99 13.70
N ARG A 32 3.80 6.81 13.16
CA ARG A 32 4.76 5.70 13.08
C ARG A 32 5.38 5.69 11.68
N LEU A 33 6.66 6.03 11.61
CA LEU A 33 7.42 6.03 10.36
C LEU A 33 8.49 4.93 10.42
N PRO A 34 8.82 4.29 9.28
CA PRO A 34 9.92 3.34 9.21
C PRO A 34 11.27 4.01 9.47
N ALA A 35 12.29 3.19 9.76
CA ALA A 35 13.66 3.67 9.91
C ALA A 35 14.15 4.27 8.59
N ARG A 36 14.86 5.40 8.67
CA ARG A 36 15.25 6.18 7.49
C ARG A 36 16.05 5.35 6.50
N GLU A 37 16.92 4.48 7.00
CA GLU A 37 17.83 3.63 6.24
C GLU A 37 17.09 2.60 5.38
N GLY A 38 15.87 2.23 5.76
CA GLY A 38 15.05 1.28 5.01
C GLY A 38 14.20 1.93 3.92
N ILE A 39 14.11 3.26 3.86
CA ILE A 39 13.21 3.98 2.94
C ILE A 39 13.93 4.24 1.61
N VAL A 40 13.34 3.75 0.51
CA VAL A 40 13.88 3.87 -0.84
C VAL A 40 13.23 5.00 -1.64
N SER A 41 11.94 5.25 -1.43
CA SER A 41 11.21 6.30 -2.13
C SER A 41 9.95 6.71 -1.37
N ILE A 42 9.43 7.89 -1.73
CA ILE A 42 8.12 8.35 -1.28
C ILE A 42 7.28 8.60 -2.54
N GLY A 43 6.12 7.95 -2.61
CA GLY A 43 5.14 8.14 -3.67
C GLY A 43 3.91 8.91 -3.17
N VAL A 44 3.31 9.72 -4.03
CA VAL A 44 2.00 10.35 -3.79
C VAL A 44 1.06 10.08 -4.96
N SER A 45 -0.19 9.77 -4.66
CA SER A 45 -1.23 9.46 -5.65
C SER A 45 -2.53 10.18 -5.35
N ASP A 46 -3.13 10.87 -6.31
CA ASP A 46 -4.52 11.37 -6.20
C ASP A 46 -5.55 10.44 -6.86
N GLY A 47 -5.12 9.26 -7.30
CA GLY A 47 -5.92 8.28 -8.03
C GLY A 47 -5.84 8.42 -9.56
N ASP A 48 -5.54 9.62 -10.07
CA ASP A 48 -5.34 9.87 -11.50
C ASP A 48 -3.85 10.01 -11.86
N LYS A 49 -3.07 10.58 -10.96
CA LYS A 49 -1.64 10.84 -11.11
C LYS A 49 -0.88 10.19 -9.99
N TYR A 50 0.33 9.74 -10.33
CA TYR A 50 1.28 9.22 -9.39
C TYR A 50 2.63 9.93 -9.57
N ALA A 51 3.17 10.45 -8.47
CA ALA A 51 4.49 11.07 -8.43
C ALA A 51 5.37 10.33 -7.43
N MET A 52 6.66 10.20 -7.75
CA MET A 52 7.67 9.71 -6.81
C MET A 52 8.70 10.77 -6.48
N SER A 53 9.34 10.58 -5.34
CA SER A 53 10.61 11.22 -4.99
C SER A 53 11.63 11.09 -6.14
N PRO A 54 12.60 12.02 -6.27
CA PRO A 54 13.61 11.98 -7.32
C PRO A 54 14.34 10.63 -7.43
N ASN A 55 14.82 10.31 -8.64
CA ASN A 55 15.47 9.02 -8.94
C ASN A 55 16.98 9.00 -8.66
N THR A 56 17.60 10.15 -8.44
CA THR A 56 19.04 10.20 -8.12
C THR A 56 19.23 10.06 -6.62
N GLU A 57 20.19 9.23 -6.18
CA GLU A 57 20.41 8.92 -4.76
C GLU A 57 20.56 10.18 -3.88
N VAL A 58 21.28 11.19 -4.39
CA VAL A 58 21.54 12.44 -3.66
C VAL A 58 20.27 13.26 -3.50
N GLU A 59 19.48 13.44 -4.56
CA GLU A 59 18.23 14.22 -4.52
C GLU A 59 17.14 13.48 -3.75
N ALA A 60 17.03 12.17 -3.97
CA ALA A 60 16.13 11.28 -3.24
C ALA A 60 16.39 11.36 -1.74
N THR A 61 17.67 11.27 -1.33
CA THR A 61 18.04 11.26 0.08
C THR A 61 17.59 12.53 0.78
N LYS A 62 17.90 13.68 0.19
CA LYS A 62 17.52 14.99 0.72
C LYS A 62 15.99 15.15 0.75
N PHE A 63 15.33 14.81 -0.34
CA PHE A 63 13.88 14.89 -0.45
C PHE A 63 13.18 14.04 0.62
N ILE A 64 13.61 12.78 0.79
CA ILE A 64 13.05 11.87 1.79
C ILE A 64 13.23 12.44 3.20
N ASP A 65 14.42 12.97 3.53
CA ASP A 65 14.69 13.56 4.84
C ASP A 65 13.77 14.75 5.14
N GLU A 66 13.61 15.66 4.17
CA GLU A 66 12.74 16.82 4.27
C GLU A 66 11.26 16.40 4.41
N PHE A 67 10.80 15.43 3.61
CA PHE A 67 9.43 14.93 3.67
C PHE A 67 9.12 14.25 5.01
N LEU A 68 10.02 13.40 5.52
CA LEU A 68 9.85 12.77 6.82
C LEU A 68 9.89 13.79 7.97
N SER A 69 10.64 14.89 7.84
CA SER A 69 10.58 15.98 8.80
C SER A 69 9.18 16.59 8.85
N MET A 70 8.60 16.90 7.69
CA MET A 70 7.24 17.45 7.61
C MET A 70 6.19 16.52 8.24
N LEU A 71 6.34 15.20 8.08
CA LEU A 71 5.46 14.22 8.72
C LEU A 71 5.64 14.16 10.24
N ARG A 72 6.87 14.31 10.76
CA ARG A 72 7.14 14.30 12.20
C ARG A 72 6.66 15.57 12.90
N ASP A 73 6.63 16.69 12.21
CA ASP A 73 6.28 18.01 12.75
C ASP A 73 4.77 18.29 12.79
N MET A 74 3.94 17.31 12.44
CA MET A 74 2.48 17.46 12.43
C MET A 74 1.90 17.60 13.84
N GLU A 75 0.83 18.39 13.96
CA GLU A 75 0.06 18.48 15.21
C GLU A 75 -0.71 17.18 15.41
N ILE A 76 -0.45 16.52 16.54
CA ILE A 76 -1.20 15.34 16.97
C ILE A 76 -2.58 15.77 17.44
N THR A 77 -3.63 15.22 16.83
CA THR A 77 -5.00 15.47 17.25
C THR A 77 -5.49 14.38 18.21
N SER A 78 -6.65 14.59 18.84
CA SER A 78 -7.34 13.59 19.66
C SER A 78 -8.22 12.64 18.82
N GLN A 79 -8.22 12.78 17.49
CA GLN A 79 -9.04 11.94 16.61
C GLN A 79 -8.39 10.56 16.40
N GLN A 80 -9.23 9.52 16.43
CA GLN A 80 -8.82 8.14 16.16
C GLN A 80 -9.02 7.80 14.68
N SER A 81 -8.04 7.11 14.09
CA SER A 81 -8.23 6.40 12.84
C SER A 81 -8.64 4.96 13.16
N VAL A 82 -9.80 4.53 12.68
CA VAL A 82 -10.39 3.20 12.98
C VAL A 82 -10.68 2.39 11.72
N ASN A 83 -10.35 2.92 10.54
CA ASN A 83 -10.57 2.30 9.25
C ASN A 83 -9.23 2.14 8.52
N ASP A 84 -9.19 1.24 7.54
CA ASP A 84 -8.03 1.06 6.66
C ASP A 84 -7.81 2.26 5.72
N VAL A 85 -8.88 2.97 5.36
CA VAL A 85 -8.89 4.14 4.48
C VAL A 85 -9.86 5.21 5.02
N PRO A 86 -9.64 6.51 4.73
CA PRO A 86 -10.58 7.56 5.09
C PRO A 86 -11.96 7.33 4.48
N VAL A 87 -13.00 7.39 5.32
CA VAL A 87 -14.38 7.10 4.88
C VAL A 87 -15.08 8.39 4.44
N ASN A 88 -15.70 8.35 3.26
CA ASN A 88 -16.41 9.50 2.64
C ASN A 88 -15.51 10.74 2.48
N LYS A 89 -14.24 10.53 2.13
CA LYS A 89 -13.26 11.59 1.82
C LYS A 89 -12.63 11.29 0.48
N ASP A 90 -12.44 12.32 -0.33
CA ASP A 90 -11.45 12.29 -1.40
C ASP A 90 -10.08 12.49 -0.75
N PHE A 91 -9.12 11.62 -1.07
CA PHE A 91 -7.82 11.61 -0.43
C PHE A 91 -6.70 11.41 -1.44
N ILE A 92 -5.51 11.81 -1.04
CA ILE A 92 -4.24 11.51 -1.70
C ILE A 92 -3.56 10.42 -0.87
N THR A 93 -3.15 9.34 -1.52
CA THR A 93 -2.35 8.29 -0.90
C THR A 93 -0.89 8.71 -0.87
N ILE A 94 -0.23 8.59 0.29
CA ILE A 94 1.21 8.78 0.44
C ILE A 94 1.81 7.42 0.80
N ASN A 95 2.70 6.91 -0.04
CA ASN A 95 3.37 5.63 0.14
C ASN A 95 4.84 5.86 0.49
N ILE A 96 5.25 5.47 1.69
CA ILE A 96 6.64 5.43 2.12
C ILE A 96 7.16 4.03 1.84
N ASN A 97 7.91 3.89 0.75
CA ASN A 97 8.34 2.59 0.24
C ASN A 97 9.65 2.18 0.90
N CYS A 98 9.73 0.92 1.33
CA CYS A 98 10.90 0.36 1.96
C CYS A 98 11.50 -0.79 1.15
N ASP A 99 12.82 -0.98 1.25
CA ASP A 99 13.49 -2.11 0.61
C ASP A 99 13.19 -3.43 1.34
N GLY A 100 12.69 -4.43 0.61
CA GLY A 100 12.49 -5.79 1.10
C GLY A 100 11.47 -5.98 2.23
N VAL A 101 10.72 -4.93 2.62
CA VAL A 101 9.68 -4.99 3.67
C VAL A 101 8.48 -4.12 3.30
N ALA A 102 7.32 -4.42 3.88
CA ALA A 102 6.13 -3.59 3.72
C ALA A 102 6.40 -2.13 4.13
N GLY A 103 5.98 -1.20 3.28
CA GLY A 103 6.11 0.23 3.50
C GLY A 103 5.09 0.78 4.51
N THR A 104 4.91 2.10 4.49
CA THR A 104 3.85 2.77 5.26
C THR A 104 2.96 3.57 4.32
N THR A 105 1.66 3.31 4.38
CA THR A 105 0.65 4.09 3.64
C THR A 105 -0.02 5.08 4.59
N LEU A 106 -0.12 6.33 4.14
CA LEU A 106 -0.82 7.43 4.81
C LEU A 106 -1.82 8.05 3.84
N PHE A 107 -2.81 8.75 4.37
CA PHE A 107 -3.82 9.41 3.56
C PHE A 107 -3.90 10.89 3.89
N TYR A 108 -3.70 11.74 2.89
CA TYR A 108 -3.86 13.18 3.01
C TYR A 108 -5.22 13.60 2.46
N TYR A 109 -5.98 14.39 3.21
CA TYR A 109 -7.28 14.89 2.74
C TYR A 109 -7.62 16.25 3.34
N VAL A 110 -8.57 16.92 2.70
CA VAL A 110 -9.16 18.17 3.21
C VAL A 110 -10.57 17.90 3.68
N ASP A 111 -10.84 18.09 4.98
CA ASP A 111 -12.19 18.10 5.52
C ASP A 111 -12.55 19.48 6.04
N LYS A 112 -13.68 20.04 5.53
CA LYS A 112 -14.19 21.36 5.94
C LYS A 112 -13.12 22.47 5.90
N LYS A 113 -12.25 22.44 4.88
CA LYS A 113 -11.12 23.38 4.67
C LYS A 113 -9.96 23.22 5.66
N THR A 114 -9.90 22.11 6.38
CA THR A 114 -8.76 21.74 7.23
C THR A 114 -8.08 20.52 6.62
N GLU A 115 -6.77 20.59 6.49
CA GLU A 115 -5.93 19.51 6.00
C GLU A 115 -5.69 18.49 7.13
N TYR A 116 -5.65 17.22 6.76
CA TYR A 116 -5.37 16.11 7.66
C TYR A 116 -4.46 15.10 6.98
N VAL A 117 -3.64 14.44 7.79
CA VAL A 117 -2.96 13.18 7.44
C VAL A 117 -3.49 12.10 8.36
N GLU A 118 -3.96 11.01 7.79
CA GLU A 118 -4.45 9.84 8.52
C GLU A 118 -3.49 8.67 8.33
N GLN A 119 -3.07 8.07 9.44
CA GLN A 119 -2.40 6.78 9.45
C GLN A 119 -3.36 5.74 10.03
N PRO A 120 -3.72 4.70 9.25
CA PRO A 120 -4.65 3.66 9.69
C PRO A 120 -4.30 3.12 11.08
N TYR A 121 -5.31 3.04 11.95
CA TYR A 121 -5.21 2.52 13.32
C TYR A 121 -4.21 3.22 14.25
N GLN A 122 -3.61 4.33 13.80
CA GLN A 122 -2.57 5.02 14.55
C GLN A 122 -3.03 6.42 14.98
N GLY A 123 -3.59 7.21 14.06
CA GLY A 123 -4.11 8.53 14.38
C GLY A 123 -4.38 9.41 13.16
N ILE A 124 -5.03 10.54 13.44
CA ILE A 124 -5.26 11.61 12.47
C ILE A 124 -4.52 12.85 12.95
N TYR A 125 -3.75 13.45 12.05
CA TYR A 125 -2.79 14.53 12.32
C TYR A 125 -3.16 15.76 11.50
N LYS A 126 -2.82 16.95 12.00
CA LYS A 126 -2.90 18.17 11.20
C LYS A 126 -1.51 18.53 10.69
N PRO A 127 -1.29 18.52 9.37
CA PRO A 127 0.00 18.90 8.80
C PRO A 127 0.22 20.40 8.85
N ALA A 128 1.49 20.81 8.81
CA ALA A 128 1.85 22.18 8.45
C ALA A 128 1.63 22.39 6.95
N PRO A 129 1.37 23.63 6.48
CA PRO A 129 1.12 23.91 5.06
C PRO A 129 2.23 23.45 4.11
N ALA A 130 3.46 23.33 4.61
CA ALA A 130 4.60 22.85 3.82
C ALA A 130 4.37 21.45 3.23
N LEU A 131 3.70 20.55 3.97
CA LEU A 131 3.42 19.21 3.46
C LEU A 131 2.41 19.25 2.31
N GLY A 132 1.31 19.99 2.47
CA GLY A 132 0.30 20.16 1.43
C GLY A 132 0.88 20.79 0.15
N ASN A 133 1.76 21.78 0.30
CA ASN A 133 2.49 22.37 -0.83
C ASN A 133 3.41 21.34 -1.51
N CYS A 134 4.17 20.57 -0.75
CA CYS A 134 5.06 19.54 -1.30
C CYS A 134 4.28 18.48 -2.08
N ILE A 135 3.17 17.98 -1.54
CA ILE A 135 2.29 17.01 -2.23
C ILE A 135 1.74 17.61 -3.53
N THR A 136 1.29 18.86 -3.49
CA THR A 136 0.77 19.58 -4.67
C THR A 136 1.85 19.72 -5.75
N GLU A 137 3.07 20.09 -5.36
CA GLU A 137 4.21 20.22 -6.28
C GLU A 137 4.59 18.87 -6.88
N MET A 138 4.64 17.80 -6.08
CA MET A 138 4.88 16.45 -6.57
C MET A 138 3.86 16.06 -7.65
N LEU A 139 2.56 16.18 -7.36
CA LEU A 139 1.49 15.83 -8.32
C LEU A 139 1.44 16.76 -9.54
N ALA A 140 1.87 18.02 -9.40
CA ALA A 140 1.99 18.95 -10.54
C ALA A 140 3.19 18.59 -11.44
N SER A 141 4.25 18.04 -10.86
CA SER A 141 5.44 17.54 -11.56
C SER A 141 5.31 16.09 -12.02
N ALA A 142 4.24 15.39 -11.66
CA ALA A 142 3.96 14.07 -12.17
C ALA A 142 3.89 14.16 -13.69
N ASP A 143 4.89 13.59 -14.37
CA ASP A 143 4.71 13.26 -15.77
C ASP A 143 3.44 12.40 -15.83
N ASN A 144 2.51 12.69 -16.74
CA ASN A 144 1.32 11.83 -16.93
C ASN A 144 1.69 10.42 -17.46
N THR A 145 2.97 10.06 -17.37
CA THR A 145 3.50 8.74 -17.57
C THR A 145 3.41 8.06 -16.21
N PRO A 146 2.47 7.14 -15.99
CA PRO A 146 2.39 6.41 -14.74
C PRO A 146 3.77 5.80 -14.40
N LEU A 147 4.19 5.80 -13.13
CA LEU A 147 5.34 4.97 -12.77
C LEU A 147 4.96 3.52 -13.00
N MET A 148 5.48 2.98 -14.09
CA MET A 148 5.32 1.59 -14.48
C MET A 148 6.39 0.79 -13.73
N ALA A 149 6.05 0.29 -12.55
CA ALA A 149 6.77 -0.88 -12.03
C ALA A 149 6.48 -2.04 -12.99
N ALA A 150 7.46 -2.90 -13.25
CA ALA A 150 7.26 -4.04 -14.12
C ALA A 150 7.99 -5.26 -13.57
N PHE A 151 7.33 -6.41 -13.63
CA PHE A 151 7.93 -7.68 -13.24
C PHE A 151 7.58 -8.79 -14.21
N ARG A 152 8.48 -9.77 -14.28
CA ARG A 152 8.29 -10.96 -15.10
C ARG A 152 7.68 -12.08 -14.28
N ALA A 153 6.78 -12.81 -14.90
CA ALA A 153 6.07 -13.90 -14.25
C ALA A 153 5.69 -14.99 -15.26
N SER A 154 5.60 -16.23 -14.80
CA SER A 154 5.06 -17.32 -15.58
C SER A 154 3.56 -17.45 -15.32
N VAL A 155 2.77 -17.59 -16.37
CA VAL A 155 1.33 -17.90 -16.28
C VAL A 155 1.18 -19.33 -15.75
N ILE A 156 0.46 -19.48 -14.63
CA ILE A 156 0.21 -20.79 -14.00
C ILE A 156 -1.26 -21.21 -14.04
N GLU A 157 -2.17 -20.27 -14.26
CA GLU A 157 -3.60 -20.51 -14.46
C GLU A 157 -4.18 -19.47 -15.42
N THR A 158 -5.11 -19.87 -16.27
CA THR A 158 -5.86 -18.99 -17.18
C THR A 158 -7.36 -19.16 -16.95
N ASN A 159 -8.05 -18.04 -16.88
CA ASN A 159 -9.51 -17.93 -16.80
C ASN A 159 -10.00 -17.04 -17.96
N ASP A 160 -11.32 -16.92 -18.13
CA ASP A 160 -11.92 -16.19 -19.26
C ASP A 160 -11.44 -14.74 -19.38
N ASP A 161 -11.26 -14.04 -18.26
CA ASP A 161 -10.89 -12.61 -18.19
C ASP A 161 -9.71 -12.32 -17.25
N SER A 162 -9.03 -13.36 -16.75
CA SER A 162 -7.94 -13.21 -15.79
C SER A 162 -6.91 -14.33 -15.88
N ILE A 163 -5.76 -14.08 -15.28
CA ILE A 163 -4.68 -15.06 -15.14
C ILE A 163 -4.19 -15.09 -13.69
N ILE A 164 -3.64 -16.23 -13.29
CA ILE A 164 -2.77 -16.31 -12.11
C ILE A 164 -1.35 -16.50 -12.60
N VAL A 165 -0.44 -15.68 -12.09
CA VAL A 165 0.98 -15.72 -12.44
C VAL A 165 1.84 -15.97 -11.21
N LYS A 166 2.98 -16.61 -11.42
CA LYS A 166 4.05 -16.75 -10.44
C LYS A 166 5.22 -15.85 -10.86
N PRO A 167 5.66 -14.89 -10.03
CA PRO A 167 6.85 -14.08 -10.34
C PRO A 167 8.08 -14.95 -10.56
N VAL A 168 9.00 -14.51 -11.43
CA VAL A 168 10.28 -15.20 -11.65
C VAL A 168 11.14 -15.15 -10.38
N ASP A 169 11.99 -16.18 -10.20
CA ASP A 169 12.87 -16.26 -9.04
C ASP A 169 13.80 -15.04 -8.95
N GLY A 170 13.90 -14.46 -7.74
CA GLY A 170 14.72 -13.27 -7.47
C GLY A 170 14.07 -11.92 -7.81
N SER A 171 12.82 -11.90 -8.30
CA SER A 171 12.04 -10.66 -8.42
C SER A 171 11.66 -10.10 -7.05
N LEU A 172 11.45 -8.77 -6.98
CA LEU A 172 11.00 -8.11 -5.75
C LEU A 172 9.59 -8.56 -5.38
N GLU A 173 8.73 -8.75 -6.38
CA GLU A 173 7.34 -9.19 -6.23
C GLU A 173 7.24 -10.58 -5.61
N LEU A 174 8.21 -11.47 -5.86
CA LEU A 174 8.25 -12.79 -5.23
C LEU A 174 8.46 -12.71 -3.71
N ASN A 175 9.11 -11.65 -3.21
CA ASN A 175 9.24 -11.41 -1.77
C ASN A 175 7.89 -11.00 -1.14
N SER A 176 6.99 -10.44 -1.94
CA SER A 176 5.65 -10.01 -1.51
C SER A 176 4.64 -11.16 -1.58
N ALA A 177 4.59 -11.91 -2.69
CA ALA A 177 3.70 -13.06 -2.85
C ALA A 177 4.22 -14.08 -3.88
N ASP A 178 3.88 -15.35 -3.69
CA ASP A 178 4.19 -16.43 -4.63
C ASP A 178 3.25 -16.46 -5.84
N LYS A 179 2.07 -15.83 -5.73
CA LYS A 179 1.04 -15.81 -6.77
C LYS A 179 0.33 -14.46 -6.82
N PHE A 180 0.09 -13.99 -8.05
CA PHE A 180 -0.68 -12.79 -8.32
C PHE A 180 -1.87 -13.10 -9.22
N HIS A 181 -3.04 -12.60 -8.84
CA HIS A 181 -4.21 -12.56 -9.70
C HIS A 181 -4.18 -11.27 -10.53
N VAL A 182 -4.27 -11.40 -11.85
CA VAL A 182 -4.11 -10.28 -12.79
C VAL A 182 -5.25 -10.31 -13.81
N SER A 183 -5.93 -9.18 -14.00
CA SER A 183 -7.01 -9.07 -14.98
C SER A 183 -6.44 -9.00 -16.40
N ASN A 184 -6.95 -9.82 -17.32
CA ASN A 184 -6.59 -9.83 -18.73
C ASN A 184 -7.59 -8.98 -19.54
N LYS A 185 -7.62 -7.66 -19.26
CA LYS A 185 -8.59 -6.74 -19.88
C LYS A 185 -8.47 -6.67 -21.41
N GLU A 186 -7.28 -6.92 -21.94
CA GLU A 186 -7.00 -6.92 -23.39
C GLU A 186 -7.39 -8.24 -24.08
N ASN A 187 -7.87 -9.24 -23.33
CA ASN A 187 -8.20 -10.57 -23.82
C ASN A 187 -7.05 -11.22 -24.62
N LEU A 188 -5.83 -11.09 -24.11
CA LEU A 188 -4.66 -11.75 -24.68
C LEU A 188 -4.85 -13.27 -24.62
N GLU A 189 -4.55 -13.97 -25.71
CA GLU A 189 -4.54 -15.43 -25.75
C GLU A 189 -3.30 -15.97 -25.04
N LEU A 190 -3.38 -16.09 -23.71
CA LEU A 190 -2.32 -16.60 -22.85
C LEU A 190 -2.50 -18.08 -22.56
N GLN A 191 -1.38 -18.80 -22.42
CA GLN A 191 -1.34 -20.22 -22.09
C GLN A 191 -0.56 -20.44 -20.79
N ILE A 192 -0.88 -21.53 -20.09
CA ILE A 192 -0.10 -21.97 -18.93
C ILE A 192 1.34 -22.25 -19.39
N GLY A 193 2.30 -21.60 -18.73
CA GLY A 193 3.71 -21.65 -19.04
C GLY A 193 4.25 -20.40 -19.72
N ASP A 194 3.39 -19.55 -20.30
CA ASP A 194 3.84 -18.32 -20.95
C ASP A 194 4.60 -17.42 -19.98
N LEU A 195 5.70 -16.83 -20.45
CA LEU A 195 6.42 -15.81 -19.72
C LEU A 195 5.88 -14.44 -20.12
N VAL A 196 5.34 -13.71 -19.15
CA VAL A 196 4.81 -12.37 -19.33
C VAL A 196 5.59 -11.35 -18.52
N GLU A 197 5.62 -10.11 -19.00
CA GLU A 197 6.05 -8.93 -18.25
C GLU A 197 4.82 -8.08 -17.97
N ILE A 198 4.57 -7.76 -16.71
CA ILE A 198 3.37 -7.07 -16.25
C ILE A 198 3.79 -5.73 -15.71
N SER A 199 3.25 -4.66 -16.29
CA SER A 199 3.45 -3.30 -15.81
C SER A 199 2.27 -2.83 -14.97
N TYR A 200 2.56 -2.18 -13.85
CA TYR A 200 1.58 -1.78 -12.86
C TYR A 200 2.03 -0.57 -12.05
N ASN A 201 1.13 -0.01 -11.24
CA ASN A 201 1.35 1.20 -10.44
C ASN A 201 2.26 1.03 -9.20
N GLY A 202 2.85 -0.15 -9.01
CA GLY A 202 3.72 -0.45 -7.86
C GLY A 202 2.97 -0.86 -6.58
N GLU A 203 1.64 -0.79 -6.56
CA GLU A 203 0.85 -1.20 -5.38
C GLU A 203 0.56 -2.70 -5.40
N ILE A 204 0.70 -3.35 -4.24
CA ILE A 204 0.36 -4.75 -4.02
C ILE A 204 -0.62 -4.83 -2.84
N MET A 205 -1.77 -5.43 -3.08
CA MET A 205 -2.80 -5.67 -2.07
C MET A 205 -2.61 -7.04 -1.41
N GLU A 206 -2.58 -7.05 -0.08
CA GLU A 206 -2.44 -8.25 0.75
C GLU A 206 -3.69 -9.15 0.66
N SER A 207 -3.68 -10.09 -0.30
CA SER A 207 -4.71 -11.10 -0.55
C SER A 207 -4.07 -12.40 -1.03
N TYR A 208 -4.85 -13.48 -1.20
CA TYR A 208 -4.33 -14.75 -1.73
C TYR A 208 -5.21 -15.34 -2.84
N PRO A 209 -4.75 -15.41 -4.10
CA PRO A 209 -3.53 -14.80 -4.64
C PRO A 209 -3.47 -13.28 -4.39
N ALA A 210 -2.26 -12.71 -4.32
CA ALA A 210 -2.12 -11.27 -4.15
C ALA A 210 -2.67 -10.53 -5.37
N GLN A 211 -3.11 -9.29 -5.16
CA GLN A 211 -3.61 -8.45 -6.24
C GLN A 211 -2.65 -7.28 -6.45
N LEU A 212 -2.45 -6.90 -7.71
CA LEU A 212 -1.80 -5.66 -8.06
C LEU A 212 -2.82 -4.52 -7.96
N GLY A 213 -2.34 -3.29 -7.78
CA GLY A 213 -3.16 -2.09 -7.98
C GLY A 213 -3.54 -1.93 -9.46
N GLU A 214 -3.30 -0.74 -10.02
CA GLU A 214 -3.58 -0.52 -11.43
C GLU A 214 -2.54 -1.22 -12.31
N VAL A 215 -3.00 -2.17 -13.14
CA VAL A 215 -2.20 -2.84 -14.17
C VAL A 215 -2.35 -2.08 -15.49
N TYR A 216 -1.23 -1.67 -16.08
CA TYR A 216 -1.20 -0.88 -17.30
C TYR A 216 -1.11 -1.73 -18.56
N GLU A 217 -0.20 -2.73 -18.57
CA GLU A 217 0.08 -3.54 -19.75
C GLU A 217 0.57 -4.94 -19.35
N ILE A 218 0.19 -5.94 -20.13
CA ILE A 218 0.71 -7.31 -20.04
C ILE A 218 1.36 -7.64 -21.38
N THR A 219 2.67 -7.87 -21.38
CA THR A 219 3.43 -8.18 -22.59
C THR A 219 3.89 -9.63 -22.55
N VAL A 220 3.59 -10.40 -23.61
CA VAL A 220 4.10 -11.77 -23.76
C VAL A 220 5.57 -11.70 -24.20
N ILE A 221 6.47 -12.22 -23.36
CA ILE A 221 7.91 -12.25 -23.60
C ILE A 221 8.31 -13.54 -24.31
N GLU A 222 7.76 -14.67 -23.85
CA GLU A 222 8.00 -15.98 -24.42
C GLU A 222 6.70 -16.79 -24.37
N GLN A 223 6.27 -17.28 -25.53
CA GLN A 223 5.16 -18.22 -25.61
C GLN A 223 5.67 -19.63 -25.35
N THR A 224 5.03 -20.33 -24.43
CA THR A 224 5.19 -21.77 -24.35
C THR A 224 4.56 -22.38 -25.58
N GLU A 225 5.34 -23.09 -26.41
CA GLU A 225 4.75 -23.82 -27.52
C GLU A 225 3.76 -24.85 -26.97
N ALA A 226 2.53 -24.82 -27.48
CA ALA A 226 1.44 -25.76 -27.19
C ALA A 226 1.77 -27.25 -27.45
N ASN A 227 3.02 -27.58 -27.82
CA ASN A 227 3.46 -28.87 -28.33
C ASN A 227 4.14 -29.77 -27.29
N ALA A 228 4.35 -29.34 -26.05
CA ALA A 228 5.06 -30.17 -25.06
C ALA A 228 4.19 -31.17 -24.27
N MET A 229 2.86 -31.14 -24.39
CA MET A 229 1.98 -32.06 -23.64
C MET A 229 1.60 -33.34 -24.41
N TRP A 230 1.70 -33.35 -25.75
CA TRP A 230 1.34 -34.52 -26.57
C TRP A 230 2.52 -35.45 -26.91
N ASP A 231 3.76 -35.06 -26.61
CA ASP A 231 4.95 -35.75 -27.14
C ASP A 231 5.51 -36.88 -26.27
N ARG A 232 4.72 -37.38 -25.30
CA ARG A 232 5.08 -38.58 -24.53
C ARG A 232 3.94 -39.58 -24.48
N ILE A 233 3.52 -40.07 -25.64
CA ILE A 233 2.75 -41.31 -25.69
C ILE A 233 3.71 -42.45 -25.32
N PRO A 234 3.52 -43.16 -24.20
CA PRO A 234 4.36 -44.30 -23.88
C PRO A 234 4.15 -45.38 -24.95
N MET A 235 5.24 -45.71 -25.66
CA MET A 235 5.26 -46.76 -26.67
C MET A 235 5.91 -48.01 -26.08
N VAL A 236 5.26 -49.15 -26.21
CA VAL A 236 5.79 -50.44 -25.77
C VAL A 236 5.97 -51.36 -26.96
N ARG A 237 7.07 -52.11 -26.98
CA ARG A 237 7.35 -53.12 -28.00
C ARG A 237 7.09 -54.51 -27.43
N ILE A 238 6.16 -55.25 -28.03
CA ILE A 238 5.83 -56.64 -27.66
C ILE A 238 5.96 -57.49 -28.93
N ASP A 239 6.75 -58.56 -28.87
CA ASP A 239 7.03 -59.48 -29.98
C ASP A 239 7.44 -58.79 -31.29
N GLY A 240 8.29 -57.76 -31.17
CA GLY A 240 8.80 -57.02 -32.31
C GLY A 240 7.83 -55.97 -32.90
N LYS A 241 6.57 -55.95 -32.46
CA LYS A 241 5.53 -55.02 -32.90
C LYS A 241 5.37 -53.87 -31.89
N LEU A 242 5.11 -52.68 -32.42
CA LEU A 242 5.07 -51.42 -31.66
C LEU A 242 3.61 -51.08 -31.31
N TYR A 243 3.35 -50.77 -30.04
CA TYR A 243 2.02 -50.41 -29.53
C TYR A 243 2.07 -49.07 -28.81
N TYR A 244 1.01 -48.28 -28.94
CA TYR A 244 0.82 -47.03 -28.20
C TYR A 244 -0.37 -47.18 -27.23
N TYR A 245 -0.25 -46.62 -26.02
CA TYR A 245 -1.30 -46.68 -25.01
C TYR A 245 -2.15 -45.40 -25.09
N ILE A 246 -3.46 -45.55 -25.31
CA ILE A 246 -4.43 -44.46 -25.15
C ILE A 246 -5.08 -44.66 -23.77
N VAL A 247 -4.86 -43.73 -22.85
CA VAL A 247 -5.62 -43.68 -21.59
C VAL A 247 -6.94 -42.98 -21.92
N ASN A 248 -8.07 -43.66 -21.76
CA ASN A 248 -9.40 -43.03 -21.82
C ASN A 248 -9.73 -42.35 -20.50
#